data_AF-A0AAE3GNF6-F1
#
_entry.id   AF-A0AAE3GNF6-F1
#
_cell.length_a   1.000
_cell.length_b   1.000
_cell.length_c   1.000
_cell.angle_alpha   90.00
_cell.angle_beta   90.00
_cell.angle_gamma   90.00
#
_symmetry.space_group_name_H-M   'P 1'
#
loop_
_entity.id
_entity.type
_entity.pdbx_description
1 polymer ?
#
loop_
_entity_poly.entity_id
_entity_poly.type
_entity_poly.pdbx_seq_one_letter_code
_entity_poly.pdbx_strand_id
1 'polypeptide(L)'
;MKPKFKNILAWQQAEMLLQPALIRIVDHIRQELDKTNWKATYNDIQIPIPGHELCLEKPEHSLCVNLWELCFKVCFRDFHPLHSEQETQEVEIDSSLIDESGEVDWHSLDIKAQKLVAELFADFASA
;
A
#
# COMPACT_ATOMS: atom_id res chain seq x y z
N MET A 1 12.19 -3.78 0.18
CA MET A 1 12.03 -4.95 1.08
C MET A 1 11.34 -6.10 0.34
N LYS A 2 11.64 -7.37 0.63
CA LYS A 2 10.91 -8.53 0.07
C LYS A 2 10.12 -9.24 1.19
N PRO A 3 8.77 -9.28 1.14
CA PRO A 3 7.99 -10.04 2.12
C PRO A 3 8.37 -11.52 2.03
N LYS A 4 8.56 -12.17 3.18
CA LYS A 4 8.81 -13.61 3.25
C LYS A 4 7.51 -14.30 3.69
N PHE A 5 6.94 -15.10 2.79
CA PHE A 5 5.72 -15.85 3.06
C PHE A 5 6.02 -17.17 3.78
N LYS A 6 5.18 -17.54 4.75
CA LYS A 6 5.36 -18.78 5.54
C LYS A 6 5.17 -20.05 4.73
N ASN A 7 4.27 -20.02 3.75
CA ASN A 7 3.88 -21.18 2.96
C ASN A 7 3.33 -20.76 1.57
N ILE A 8 3.08 -21.74 0.71
CA ILE A 8 2.58 -21.53 -0.66
C ILE A 8 1.19 -20.86 -0.65
N LEU A 9 0.32 -21.24 0.30
CA LEU A 9 -1.01 -20.66 0.41
C LEU A 9 -0.95 -19.14 0.63
N ALA A 10 -0.09 -18.68 1.55
CA ALA A 10 0.11 -17.26 1.81
C ALA A 10 0.64 -16.51 0.58
N TRP A 11 1.50 -17.15 -0.22
CA TRP A 11 1.98 -16.56 -1.47
C TRP A 11 0.85 -16.44 -2.51
N GLN A 12 0.02 -17.46 -2.69
CA GLN A 12 -1.13 -17.43 -3.61
C GLN A 12 -2.16 -16.36 -3.21
N GLN A 13 -2.44 -16.25 -1.91
CA GLN A 13 -3.32 -15.21 -1.37
C GLN A 13 -2.73 -13.81 -1.57
N ALA A 14 -1.42 -13.64 -1.43
CA ALA A 14 -0.77 -12.37 -1.73
C ALA A 14 -0.93 -11.98 -3.20
N GLU A 15 -0.67 -12.90 -4.14
CA GLU A 15 -0.86 -12.63 -5.57
C GLU A 15 -2.30 -12.20 -5.89
N MET A 16 -3.28 -12.87 -5.27
CA MET A 16 -4.69 -12.55 -5.44
C MET A 16 -5.05 -11.16 -4.92
N LEU A 17 -4.47 -10.74 -3.78
CA LEU A 17 -4.84 -9.49 -3.11
C LEU A 17 -4.08 -8.26 -3.63
N LEU A 18 -2.83 -8.42 -4.05
CA LEU A 18 -1.94 -7.27 -4.33
C LEU A 18 -2.40 -6.42 -5.53
N GLN A 19 -2.89 -7.04 -6.61
CA GLN A 19 -3.40 -6.28 -7.76
C GLN A 19 -4.69 -5.50 -7.42
N PRO A 20 -5.72 -6.11 -6.79
CA PRO A 20 -6.87 -5.39 -6.24
C PRO A 20 -6.49 -4.26 -5.27
N ALA A 21 -5.55 -4.51 -4.35
CA ALA A 21 -5.10 -3.52 -3.39
C ALA A 21 -4.50 -2.29 -4.08
N LEU A 22 -3.64 -2.50 -5.08
CA LEU A 22 -3.05 -1.40 -5.85
C LEU A 22 -4.13 -0.54 -6.53
N ILE A 23 -5.13 -1.17 -7.15
CA ILE A 23 -6.23 -0.46 -7.80
C ILE A 23 -6.97 0.43 -6.79
N ARG A 24 -7.31 -0.12 -5.60
CA ARG A 24 -8.02 0.66 -4.57
C ARG A 24 -7.19 1.77 -3.96
N ILE A 25 -5.91 1.51 -3.70
CA ILE A 25 -5.00 2.52 -3.17
C ILE A 25 -4.89 3.69 -4.14
N VAL A 26 -4.63 3.44 -5.43
CA VAL A 26 -4.50 4.50 -6.43
C VAL A 26 -5.82 5.26 -6.60
N ASP A 27 -6.97 4.58 -6.60
CA ASP A 27 -8.26 5.27 -6.69
C ASP A 27 -8.53 6.17 -5.48
N HIS A 28 -8.31 5.70 -4.25
CA HIS A 28 -8.48 6.54 -3.07
C HIS A 28 -7.48 7.70 -3.02
N ILE A 29 -6.24 7.50 -3.47
CA ILE A 29 -5.26 8.60 -3.59
C ILE A 29 -5.82 9.68 -4.53
N ARG A 30 -6.34 9.28 -5.70
CA ARG A 30 -6.97 10.21 -6.64
C ARG A 30 -8.15 10.96 -6.00
N GLN A 31 -9.03 10.25 -5.29
CA GLN A 31 -10.18 10.85 -4.60
C GLN A 31 -9.76 11.85 -3.50
N GLU A 32 -8.68 11.59 -2.76
CA GLU A 32 -8.16 12.55 -1.78
C GLU A 32 -7.48 13.74 -2.46
N LEU A 33 -6.73 13.53 -3.54
CA LEU A 33 -6.13 14.62 -4.32
C LEU A 33 -7.18 15.58 -4.88
N ASP A 34 -8.33 15.08 -5.33
CA ASP A 34 -9.46 15.90 -5.82
C ASP A 34 -9.97 16.90 -4.77
N LYS A 35 -9.67 16.69 -3.47
CA LYS A 35 -10.05 17.57 -2.36
C LYS A 35 -8.97 18.59 -1.98
N THR A 36 -7.80 18.51 -2.59
CA THR A 36 -6.62 19.31 -2.23
C THR A 36 -6.06 20.07 -3.43
N ASN A 37 -5.18 21.03 -3.17
CA ASN A 37 -4.38 21.69 -4.22
C ASN A 37 -2.95 21.13 -4.27
N TRP A 38 -2.72 19.93 -3.71
CA TRP A 38 -1.40 19.33 -3.67
C TRP A 38 -1.02 18.76 -5.02
N LYS A 39 0.27 18.81 -5.34
CA LYS A 39 0.79 18.18 -6.54
C LYS A 39 1.19 16.75 -6.22
N ALA A 40 0.78 15.81 -7.06
CA ALA A 40 1.13 14.40 -6.98
C ALA A 40 1.91 13.98 -8.22
N THR A 41 3.04 13.31 -8.01
CA THR A 41 3.87 12.77 -9.09
C THR A 41 4.06 11.27 -8.86
N TYR A 42 3.74 10.45 -9.87
CA TYR A 42 3.99 9.02 -9.86
C TYR A 42 5.32 8.74 -10.57
N ASN A 43 6.24 8.07 -9.88
CA ASN A 43 7.57 7.76 -10.39
C ASN A 43 7.81 6.25 -10.45
N ASP A 44 8.34 5.80 -11.59
CA ASP A 44 8.88 4.46 -11.74
C ASP A 44 10.36 4.47 -11.39
N ILE A 45 10.69 3.92 -10.22
CA ILE A 45 12.07 3.77 -9.77
C ILE A 45 12.61 2.49 -10.39
N GLN A 46 13.72 2.56 -11.12
CA GLN A 46 14.37 1.38 -11.71
C GLN A 46 15.61 0.92 -10.93
N ILE A 47 16.22 1.81 -10.14
CA ILE A 47 17.48 1.59 -9.43
C ILE A 47 17.32 2.20 -8.02
N PRO A 48 17.74 1.51 -6.93
CA PRO A 48 18.42 0.22 -6.91
C PRO A 48 17.49 -0.99 -7.12
N ILE A 49 16.19 -0.84 -6.86
CA ILE A 49 15.17 -1.89 -7.02
C ILE A 49 13.95 -1.30 -7.74
N PRO A 50 13.38 -2.01 -8.74
CA PRO A 50 12.14 -1.60 -9.37
C PRO A 50 11.01 -1.36 -8.37
N GLY A 51 10.39 -0.19 -8.44
CA GLY A 51 9.29 0.20 -7.56
C GLY A 51 8.47 1.36 -8.11
N HIS A 52 7.27 1.53 -7.59
CA HIS A 52 6.40 2.66 -7.91
C HIS A 52 6.29 3.57 -6.69
N GLU A 53 6.56 4.85 -6.87
CA GLU A 53 6.47 5.85 -5.81
C GLU A 53 5.44 6.91 -6.13
N LEU A 54 4.74 7.37 -5.10
CA LEU A 54 3.92 8.57 -5.12
C LEU A 54 4.65 9.65 -4.32
N CYS A 55 4.96 10.76 -4.97
CA CYS A 55 5.46 11.95 -4.31
C CYS A 55 4.36 13.02 -4.23
N LEU A 56 3.98 13.37 -3.01
CA LEU A 56 3.09 14.47 -2.69
C LEU A 56 3.92 15.74 -2.42
N GLU A 57 3.48 16.86 -2.95
CA GLU A 57 4.15 18.15 -2.86
C GLU A 57 3.15 19.26 -2.49
N LYS A 58 3.51 20.02 -1.44
CA LYS A 58 2.92 21.33 -1.09
C LYS A 58 4.06 22.34 -0.90
N PRO A 59 3.81 23.67 -0.89
CA PRO A 59 4.87 24.69 -1.02
C PRO A 59 6.09 24.56 -0.10
N GLU A 60 5.93 23.98 1.09
CA GLU A 60 7.01 23.87 2.09
C GLU A 60 7.32 22.42 2.51
N HIS A 61 6.65 21.42 1.90
CA HIS A 61 6.80 20.03 2.31
C HIS A 61 6.57 19.06 1.15
N SER A 62 7.39 18.02 1.08
CA SER A 62 7.21 16.91 0.15
C SER A 62 7.41 15.58 0.85
N LEU A 63 6.61 14.61 0.48
CA LEU A 63 6.63 13.25 1.00
C LEU A 63 6.55 12.29 -0.18
N CYS A 64 7.52 11.39 -0.29
CA CYS A 64 7.47 10.30 -1.24
C CYS A 64 7.21 8.98 -0.50
N VAL A 65 6.25 8.20 -1.01
CA VAL A 65 5.88 6.89 -0.45
C VAL A 65 5.88 5.83 -1.54
N ASN A 66 6.31 4.62 -1.17
CA ASN A 66 6.27 3.48 -2.06
C ASN A 66 4.85 2.87 -2.11
N LEU A 67 4.27 2.75 -3.31
CA LEU A 67 2.92 2.21 -3.46
C LEU A 67 2.81 0.74 -3.07
N TRP A 68 3.86 -0.06 -3.28
CA TRP A 68 3.85 -1.46 -2.85
C TRP A 68 3.82 -1.59 -1.34
N GLU A 69 4.51 -0.70 -0.61
CA GLU A 69 4.44 -0.69 0.84
C GLU A 69 3.04 -0.38 1.35
N LEU A 70 2.30 0.50 0.67
CA LEU A 70 0.89 0.73 0.97
C LEU A 70 0.06 -0.53 0.72
N CYS A 71 0.27 -1.22 -0.41
CA CYS A 71 -0.40 -2.50 -0.70
C CYS A 71 -0.11 -3.55 0.38
N PHE A 72 1.14 -3.65 0.82
CA PHE A 72 1.54 -4.58 1.88
C PHE A 72 0.88 -4.22 3.23
N LYS A 73 0.80 -2.94 3.59
CA LYS A 73 0.07 -2.49 4.79
C LYS A 73 -1.41 -2.84 4.75
N VAL A 74 -2.03 -2.88 3.58
CA VAL A 74 -3.43 -3.33 3.42
C VAL A 74 -3.53 -4.84 3.57
N CYS A 75 -2.72 -5.59 2.80
CA CYS A 75 -2.85 -7.03 2.63
C CYS A 75 -2.29 -7.88 3.77
N PHE A 76 -1.31 -7.37 4.52
CA PHE A 76 -0.58 -8.14 5.52
C PHE A 76 -0.87 -7.62 6.94
N ARG A 77 -0.92 -8.55 7.89
CA ARG A 77 -1.07 -8.24 9.33
C ARG A 77 0.27 -7.80 9.90
N ASP A 78 0.22 -6.79 10.77
CA ASP A 78 1.36 -6.28 11.53
C ASP A 78 2.59 -5.96 10.65
N PHE A 79 2.32 -5.50 9.43
CA PHE A 79 3.35 -5.14 8.48
C PHE A 79 3.98 -3.79 8.87
N HIS A 80 5.27 -3.81 9.19
CA HIS A 80 6.02 -2.63 9.53
C HIS A 80 7.08 -2.39 8.44
N PRO A 81 7.06 -1.23 7.76
CA PRO A 81 8.14 -0.89 6.84
C PRO A 81 9.42 -0.69 7.66
N LEU A 82 10.31 -1.67 7.62
CA LEU A 82 11.63 -1.61 8.24
C LEU A 82 12.58 -0.80 7.34
N HIS A 83 13.46 0.00 7.95
CA HIS A 83 14.30 0.97 7.26
C HIS A 83 15.48 0.36 6.47
N SER A 84 15.66 -0.97 6.45
CA SER A 84 16.81 -1.61 5.81
C SER A 84 16.42 -2.65 4.75
N GLU A 85 17.09 -2.59 3.60
CA GLU A 85 16.87 -3.47 2.44
C GLU A 85 17.23 -4.94 2.70
N GLN A 86 18.00 -5.20 3.76
CA GLN A 86 18.51 -6.52 4.13
C GLN A 86 17.57 -7.27 5.09
N GLU A 87 16.57 -6.60 5.63
CA GLU A 87 15.60 -7.20 6.53
C GLU A 87 14.46 -7.85 5.76
N THR A 88 14.32 -9.16 5.97
CA THR A 88 13.15 -9.92 5.53
C THR A 88 12.21 -10.07 6.71
N GLN A 89 11.02 -9.48 6.61
CA GLN A 89 9.95 -9.71 7.56
C GLN A 89 9.13 -10.91 7.11
N GLU A 90 8.90 -11.84 8.03
CA GLU A 90 7.89 -12.87 7.85
C GLU A 90 6.51 -12.22 7.99
N VAL A 91 5.73 -12.27 6.91
CA VAL A 91 4.41 -11.62 6.85
C VAL A 91 3.30 -12.64 6.89
N GLU A 92 2.19 -12.26 7.54
CA GLU A 92 0.94 -13.03 7.53
C GLU A 92 -0.10 -12.31 6.69
N ILE A 93 -0.80 -13.04 5.83
CA ILE A 93 -1.92 -12.49 5.06
C ILE A 93 -3.05 -12.16 6.01
N ASP A 94 -3.67 -11.00 5.82
CA ASP A 94 -4.93 -10.73 6.49
C ASP A 94 -6.06 -11.49 5.80
N SER A 95 -6.38 -12.66 6.35
CA SER A 95 -7.45 -13.52 5.85
C SER A 95 -8.84 -12.87 5.92
N SER A 96 -9.03 -11.76 6.64
CA SER A 96 -10.29 -11.00 6.60
C SER A 96 -10.56 -10.33 5.25
N LEU A 97 -9.54 -10.24 4.39
CA LEU A 97 -9.67 -9.74 3.03
C LEU A 97 -10.13 -10.80 2.03
N ILE A 98 -10.40 -12.01 2.51
CA ILE A 98 -10.81 -13.16 1.70
C ILE A 98 -12.15 -13.63 2.26
N ASP A 99 -13.13 -13.77 1.39
CA ASP A 99 -14.48 -14.18 1.77
C ASP A 99 -14.58 -15.71 2.01
N GLU A 100 -15.77 -16.17 2.40
CA GLU A 100 -16.04 -17.58 2.65
C GLU A 100 -15.88 -18.48 1.41
N SER A 101 -15.90 -17.91 0.21
CA SER A 101 -15.68 -18.61 -1.05
C SER A 101 -14.20 -18.76 -1.42
N GLY A 102 -13.32 -18.07 -0.70
CA GLY A 102 -11.89 -18.02 -1.00
C GLY A 102 -11.52 -16.96 -2.05
N GLU A 103 -12.43 -16.04 -2.37
CA GLU A 103 -12.21 -14.92 -3.27
C GLU A 103 -11.93 -13.62 -2.48
N VAL A 104 -11.50 -12.57 -3.19
CA VAL A 104 -11.21 -11.27 -2.56
C VAL A 104 -12.50 -10.64 -2.04
N ASP A 105 -12.54 -10.33 -0.75
CA ASP A 105 -13.54 -9.45 -0.18
C ASP A 105 -13.21 -8.00 -0.56
N TRP A 106 -13.78 -7.57 -1.68
CA TRP A 106 -13.61 -6.22 -2.22
C TRP A 106 -14.05 -5.13 -1.25
N HIS A 107 -15.03 -5.39 -0.39
CA HIS A 107 -15.54 -4.41 0.55
C HIS A 107 -14.54 -4.17 1.68
N SER A 108 -14.05 -5.25 2.30
CA SER A 108 -13.03 -5.17 3.34
C SER A 108 -11.72 -4.57 2.83
N LEU A 109 -11.33 -4.92 1.61
CA LEU A 109 -10.14 -4.38 0.95
C LEU A 109 -10.25 -2.87 0.67
N ASP A 110 -11.41 -2.42 0.16
CA ASP A 110 -11.68 -0.99 -0.10
C ASP A 110 -11.66 -0.18 1.19
N ILE A 111 -12.34 -0.64 2.26
CA ILE A 111 -12.33 0.05 3.56
C ILE A 111 -10.91 0.22 4.11
N LYS A 112 -10.09 -0.83 4.05
CA LYS A 112 -8.71 -0.76 4.53
C LYS A 112 -7.85 0.17 3.68
N ALA A 113 -7.98 0.11 2.36
CA ALA A 113 -7.27 1.01 1.46
C ALA A 113 -7.67 2.47 1.72
N GLN A 114 -8.96 2.75 1.83
CA GLN A 114 -9.49 4.08 2.14
C GLN A 114 -8.91 4.61 3.45
N LYS A 115 -8.97 3.81 4.52
CA LYS A 115 -8.47 4.21 5.84
C LYS A 115 -6.97 4.54 5.79
N LEU A 116 -6.17 3.67 5.17
CA LEU A 116 -4.72 3.87 5.06
C LEU A 116 -4.37 5.14 4.27
N VAL A 117 -5.06 5.38 3.15
CA VAL A 117 -4.84 6.58 2.32
C VAL A 117 -5.28 7.84 3.07
N ALA A 118 -6.42 7.81 3.76
CA ALA A 118 -6.89 8.93 4.57
C ALA A 118 -5.90 9.29 5.69
N GLU A 119 -5.34 8.28 6.37
CA GLU A 119 -4.29 8.47 7.38
C GLU A 119 -3.03 9.10 6.77
N LEU A 120 -2.55 8.58 5.63
CA LEU A 120 -1.40 9.14 4.91
C LEU A 120 -1.58 10.61 4.55
N PHE A 121 -2.76 10.99 4.05
CA PHE A 121 -3.07 12.36 3.67
C PHE A 121 -3.24 13.26 4.90
N ALA A 122 -3.84 12.77 5.98
CA ALA A 122 -3.95 13.51 7.23
C ALA A 122 -2.58 13.81 7.85
N ASP A 123 -1.69 12.81 7.88
CA ASP A 123 -0.31 12.96 8.36
C ASP A 123 0.43 14.01 7.52
N PHE A 124 0.37 13.90 6.18
CA PHE A 124 0.98 14.89 5.28
C PHE A 124 0.35 16.29 5.38
N ALA A 125 -0.95 16.40 5.69
CA ALA A 125 -1.59 17.69 5.94
C ALA A 125 -1.02 18.37 7.18
N SER A 126 -0.76 17.59 8.23
CA SER A 126 -0.33 18.06 9.55
C SER A 126 1.17 18.34 9.67
N ALA A 127 1.98 17.78 8.77
CA ALA A 127 3.43 18.01 8.66
C ALA A 127 3.76 19.40 8.08
#